data_AF-A0A2D9H680-F1
#
_entry.id   AF-A0A2D9H680-F1
#
_cell.length_a   1.000
_cell.length_b   1.000
_cell.length_c   1.000
_cell.angle_alpha   90.00
_cell.angle_beta   90.00
_cell.angle_gamma   90.00
#
_symmetry.space_group_name_H-M   'P 1'
#
loop_
_entity.id
_entity.type
_entity.pdbx_description
1 polymer ?
#
loop_
_entity_poly.entity_id
_entity_poly.type
_entity_poly.pdbx_seq_one_letter_code
_entity_poly.pdbx_strand_id
1 'polypeptide(L)'
;MTSPAATSVTPVTSGTPVSAARRRQRSTRLTVATVLLVLSAALVAGTVASGSWLLLVLAAAGAVVLGAAATRITHAELVQSRREANRDRAEQAQAYRRLAEERATEHAARVEDLRTRIAEREQALTDLGAVLSTTQRQAADASRALATERRRTDRLDEDLRVATRALDAASEQTADAIVRVAELEQEVDVLRAELDSVTAAWHAAEGQRKHA
;
A
#
# COMPACT_ATOMS: atom_id res chain seq x y z
N MET A 1 -13.01 8.80 7.30
CA MET A 1 -11.68 8.24 6.99
C MET A 1 -11.47 7.05 7.91
N THR A 2 -11.89 5.87 7.48
CA THR A 2 -11.83 4.63 8.28
C THR A 2 -10.47 3.97 8.06
N SER A 3 -9.65 3.94 9.11
CA SER A 3 -8.37 3.22 9.14
C SER A 3 -8.53 1.76 8.72
N PRO A 4 -7.64 1.21 7.87
CA PRO A 4 -7.58 -0.22 7.66
C PRO A 4 -7.05 -0.88 8.93
N ALA A 5 -7.84 -1.80 9.50
CA ALA A 5 -7.45 -2.61 10.63
C ALA A 5 -6.16 -3.38 10.31
N ALA A 6 -5.12 -3.17 11.12
CA ALA A 6 -3.90 -3.94 11.07
C ALA A 6 -4.26 -5.43 11.23
N THR A 7 -4.01 -6.23 10.19
CA THR A 7 -4.14 -7.67 10.27
C THR A 7 -3.06 -8.17 11.22
N SER A 8 -3.45 -8.57 12.42
CA SER A 8 -2.58 -9.22 13.38
C SER A 8 -2.10 -10.53 12.76
N VAL A 9 -0.82 -10.55 12.34
CA VAL A 9 -0.13 -11.79 11.99
C VAL A 9 -0.01 -12.60 13.29
N THR A 10 -0.89 -13.57 13.46
CA THR A 10 -0.77 -14.53 14.55
C THR A 10 0.48 -15.38 14.31
N PRO A 11 1.42 -15.45 15.26
CA PRO A 11 2.52 -16.39 15.13
C PRO A 11 1.94 -17.80 15.17
N VAL A 12 2.19 -18.57 14.10
CA VAL A 12 1.85 -20.00 14.06
C VAL A 12 2.80 -20.71 15.03
N THR A 13 2.44 -20.76 16.31
CA THR A 13 3.08 -21.65 17.27
C THR A 13 2.66 -23.08 16.92
N SER A 14 3.38 -23.68 15.99
CA SER A 14 3.32 -25.12 15.71
C SER A 14 4.01 -25.85 16.87
N GLY A 15 3.40 -25.81 18.05
CA GLY A 15 3.74 -26.73 19.13
C GLY A 15 3.23 -28.10 18.74
N THR A 16 4.01 -28.84 17.94
CA THR A 16 3.77 -30.28 17.80
C THR A 16 3.88 -30.86 19.21
N PRO A 17 2.81 -31.42 19.81
CA PRO A 17 3.03 -32.24 20.98
C PRO A 17 3.87 -33.39 20.46
N VAL A 18 5.14 -33.45 20.87
CA VAL A 18 5.96 -34.65 20.73
C VAL A 18 5.26 -35.65 21.62
N SER A 19 4.27 -36.33 21.04
CA SER A 19 3.42 -37.28 21.73
C SER A 19 4.38 -38.24 22.37
N ALA A 20 4.44 -38.18 23.70
CA ALA A 20 5.21 -39.04 24.55
C ALA A 20 5.16 -40.42 23.92
N ALA A 21 6.27 -40.84 23.30
CA ALA A 21 6.38 -42.11 22.64
C ALA A 21 6.35 -43.15 23.75
N ARG A 22 5.12 -43.46 24.16
CA ARG A 22 4.59 -44.65 24.77
C ARG A 22 5.71 -45.48 25.35
N ARG A 23 6.00 -45.23 26.62
CA ARG A 23 6.63 -46.16 27.55
C ARG A 23 6.09 -47.56 27.21
N ARG A 24 6.82 -48.29 26.37
CA ARG A 24 6.32 -49.49 25.70
C ARG A 24 5.88 -50.44 26.79
N GLN A 25 4.58 -50.70 26.85
CA GLN A 25 4.01 -51.69 27.74
C GLN A 25 4.76 -52.98 27.44
N ARG A 26 5.53 -53.47 28.42
CA ARG A 26 6.36 -54.67 28.25
C ARG A 26 5.42 -55.79 27.83
N SER A 27 5.59 -56.33 26.62
CA SER A 27 4.67 -57.33 26.11
C SER A 27 4.79 -58.58 26.97
N THR A 28 3.64 -59.05 27.47
CA THR A 28 3.54 -60.23 28.35
C THR A 28 4.16 -61.46 27.68
N ARG A 29 4.14 -61.51 26.35
CA ARG A 29 4.80 -62.54 25.53
C ARG A 29 6.32 -62.53 25.65
N LEU A 30 6.94 -61.35 25.62
CA LEU A 30 8.38 -61.24 25.81
C LEU A 30 8.79 -61.61 27.23
N THR A 31 7.97 -61.25 28.24
CA THR A 31 8.23 -61.67 29.63
C THR A 31 8.12 -63.18 29.80
N VAL A 32 7.15 -63.84 29.16
CA VAL A 32 7.04 -65.31 29.16
C VAL A 32 8.26 -65.96 28.51
N ALA A 33 8.72 -65.45 27.36
CA ALA A 33 9.92 -65.96 26.70
C ALA A 33 11.16 -65.83 27.59
N THR A 34 11.34 -64.69 28.28
CA THR A 34 12.43 -64.51 29.23
C THR A 34 12.34 -65.46 30.42
N VAL A 35 11.14 -65.68 30.98
CA VAL A 35 10.94 -66.63 32.08
C VAL A 35 11.26 -68.06 31.66
N LEU A 36 10.87 -68.48 30.44
CA LEU A 36 11.20 -69.81 29.92
C LEU A 36 12.71 -70.01 29.78
N LEU A 37 13.45 -69.00 29.33
CA LEU A 37 14.91 -69.04 29.24
C LEU A 37 15.57 -69.13 30.63
N VAL A 38 15.08 -68.37 31.61
CA VAL A 38 15.57 -68.41 32.99
C VAL A 38 15.30 -69.78 33.64
N LEU A 39 14.09 -70.32 33.46
CA LEU A 39 13.74 -71.65 33.96
C LEU A 39 14.60 -72.75 33.31
N SER A 40 14.82 -72.66 32.00
CA SER A 40 15.71 -73.57 31.27
C SER A 40 17.13 -73.55 31.86
N ALA A 41 17.69 -72.36 32.12
CA ALA A 41 19.03 -72.23 32.71
C ALA A 41 19.09 -72.77 34.15
N ALA A 42 18.07 -72.47 34.97
CA ALA A 42 17.98 -72.94 36.35
C ALA A 42 17.87 -74.47 36.44
N LEU A 43 17.11 -75.09 35.53
CA LEU A 43 16.93 -76.53 35.48
C LEU A 43 18.25 -77.25 35.18
N VAL A 44 19.00 -76.77 34.18
CA VAL A 44 20.34 -77.32 33.87
C VAL A 44 21.29 -77.13 35.05
N ALA A 45 21.36 -75.92 35.63
CA ALA A 45 22.22 -75.64 36.78
C ALA A 45 21.91 -76.53 37.99
N GLY A 46 20.63 -76.78 38.27
CA GLY A 46 20.19 -77.70 39.34
C GLY A 46 20.64 -79.14 39.10
N THR A 47 20.58 -79.63 37.86
CA THR A 47 21.03 -81.00 37.55
C THR A 47 22.54 -81.20 37.63
N VAL A 48 23.33 -80.16 37.33
CA VAL A 48 24.79 -80.20 37.50
C VAL A 48 25.17 -80.39 38.97
N ALA A 49 24.48 -79.71 39.90
CA ALA A 49 24.71 -79.85 41.34
C ALA A 49 24.36 -81.24 41.88
N SER A 50 23.44 -81.96 41.23
CA SER A 50 23.02 -83.31 41.64
C SER A 50 24.00 -84.42 41.21
N GLY A 51 24.91 -84.17 40.26
CA GLY A 51 25.89 -85.16 39.77
C GLY A 51 25.31 -86.34 38.96
N SER A 52 24.00 -86.36 38.68
CA SER A 52 23.34 -87.46 37.96
C SER A 52 23.35 -87.25 36.45
N TRP A 53 24.02 -88.14 35.72
CA TRP A 53 24.12 -88.09 34.25
C TRP A 53 22.76 -88.17 33.55
N LEU A 54 21.86 -89.06 34.00
CA LEU A 54 20.54 -89.21 33.40
C LEU A 54 19.68 -87.95 33.55
N LEU A 55 19.72 -87.31 34.74
CA LEU A 55 19.02 -86.06 34.97
C LEU A 55 19.58 -84.93 34.12
N LEU A 56 20.90 -84.88 33.93
CA LEU A 56 21.56 -83.90 33.07
C LEU A 56 21.08 -84.02 31.61
N VAL A 57 21.01 -85.24 31.06
CA VAL A 57 20.57 -85.45 29.67
C VAL A 57 19.10 -85.05 29.48
N LEU A 58 18.22 -85.42 30.40
CA LEU A 58 16.80 -85.02 30.35
C LEU A 58 16.63 -83.51 30.51
N ALA A 59 17.41 -82.89 31.41
CA ALA A 59 17.43 -81.44 31.59
C ALA A 59 17.91 -80.70 30.35
N ALA A 60 18.96 -81.20 29.69
CA ALA A 60 19.48 -80.64 28.46
C ALA A 60 18.44 -80.72 27.33
N ALA A 61 17.75 -81.86 27.17
CA ALA A 61 16.67 -81.99 26.20
C ALA A 61 15.51 -81.03 26.49
N GLY A 62 15.08 -80.93 27.75
CA GLY A 62 14.06 -79.97 28.18
C GLY A 62 14.47 -78.51 27.94
N ALA A 63 15.73 -78.17 28.21
CA ALA A 63 16.28 -76.85 27.99
C ALA A 63 16.26 -76.44 26.50
N VAL A 64 16.59 -77.37 25.60
CA VAL A 64 16.50 -77.12 24.15
C VAL A 64 15.06 -76.86 23.72
N VAL A 65 14.09 -77.62 24.23
CA VAL A 65 12.66 -77.42 23.91
C VAL A 65 12.17 -76.06 24.42
N LEU A 66 12.50 -75.70 25.66
CA LEU A 66 12.12 -74.42 26.27
C LEU A 66 12.79 -73.24 25.55
N GLY A 67 14.07 -73.38 25.19
CA GLY A 67 14.81 -72.40 24.39
C GLY A 67 14.21 -72.20 23.00
N ALA A 68 13.88 -73.28 22.29
CA ALA A 68 13.24 -73.22 20.98
C ALA A 68 11.87 -72.52 21.04
N ALA A 69 11.08 -72.81 22.08
CA ALA A 69 9.80 -72.13 22.31
C ALA A 69 9.98 -70.63 22.56
N ALA A 70 10.96 -70.24 23.40
CA ALA A 70 11.26 -68.84 23.67
C ALA A 70 11.74 -68.07 22.41
N THR A 71 12.59 -68.68 21.58
CA THR A 71 13.04 -68.08 20.31
C THR A 71 11.88 -67.90 19.34
N ARG A 72 10.98 -68.89 19.22
CA ARG A 72 9.80 -68.79 18.35
C ARG A 72 8.87 -67.65 18.79
N ILE A 73 8.60 -67.53 20.09
CA ILE A 73 7.78 -66.45 20.65
C ILE A 73 8.41 -65.08 20.34
N THR A 74 9.71 -64.94 20.60
CA THR A 74 10.45 -63.70 20.37
C THR A 74 10.48 -63.32 18.89
N HIS A 75 10.68 -64.31 18.01
CA HIS A 75 10.69 -64.08 16.56
C HIS A 75 9.32 -63.63 16.05
N ALA A 76 8.24 -64.28 16.47
CA ALA A 76 6.88 -63.91 16.08
C ALA A 76 6.55 -62.46 16.49
N GLU A 77 6.90 -62.08 17.71
CA GLU A 77 6.69 -60.72 18.23
C GLU A 77 7.53 -59.68 17.46
N LEU A 78 8.79 -60.00 17.12
CA LEU A 78 9.65 -59.13 16.33
C LEU A 78 9.05 -58.86 14.94
N VAL A 79 8.61 -59.92 14.25
CA VAL A 79 7.99 -59.80 12.92
C VAL A 79 6.70 -59.00 13.00
N GLN A 80 5.87 -59.23 14.01
CA GLN A 80 4.65 -58.47 14.24
C GLN A 80 4.94 -56.98 14.50
N SER A 81 5.85 -56.68 15.44
CA SER A 81 6.27 -55.31 15.76
C SER A 81 6.86 -54.57 14.56
N ARG A 82 7.62 -55.26 13.70
CA ARG A 82 8.12 -54.67 12.43
C ARG A 82 7.00 -54.35 11.46
N ARG A 83 6.01 -55.25 11.30
CA ARG A 83 4.85 -55.01 10.43
C ARG A 83 4.01 -53.85 10.91
N GLU A 84 3.72 -53.78 12.20
CA GLU A 84 2.99 -52.67 12.82
C GLU A 84 3.75 -51.36 12.64
N ALA A 85 5.04 -51.32 12.95
CA ALA A 85 5.85 -50.11 12.75
C ALA A 85 5.90 -49.64 11.30
N ASN A 86 5.94 -50.56 10.33
CA ASN A 86 5.90 -50.20 8.91
C ASN A 86 4.52 -49.69 8.49
N ARG A 87 3.44 -50.28 9.03
CA ARG A 87 2.07 -49.82 8.82
C ARG A 87 1.87 -48.41 9.39
N ASP A 88 2.29 -48.17 10.63
CA ASP A 88 2.19 -46.86 11.27
C ASP A 88 2.94 -45.78 10.47
N ARG A 89 4.15 -46.09 9.97
CA ARG A 89 4.89 -45.16 9.11
C ARG A 89 4.17 -44.89 7.78
N ALA A 90 3.56 -45.91 7.18
CA ALA A 90 2.79 -45.73 5.96
C ALA A 90 1.53 -44.87 6.20
N GLU A 91 0.82 -45.11 7.31
CA GLU A 91 -0.34 -44.30 7.72
C GLU A 91 0.06 -42.84 8.01
N GLN A 92 1.18 -42.63 8.70
CA GLN A 92 1.73 -41.28 8.92
C GLN A 92 2.11 -40.59 7.60
N ALA A 93 2.81 -41.28 6.70
CA ALA A 93 3.18 -40.73 5.40
C ALA A 93 1.94 -40.35 4.57
N GLN A 94 0.87 -41.15 4.63
CA GLN A 94 -0.41 -40.82 3.98
C GLN A 94 -1.09 -39.62 4.64
N ALA A 95 -1.09 -39.53 5.97
CA ALA A 95 -1.66 -38.38 6.69
C ALA A 95 -0.91 -37.08 6.37
N TYR A 96 0.42 -37.11 6.35
CA TYR A 96 1.24 -35.98 5.93
C TYR A 96 0.99 -35.59 4.48
N ARG A 97 0.82 -36.57 3.58
CA ARG A 97 0.48 -36.30 2.18
C ARG A 97 -0.85 -35.57 2.05
N ARG A 98 -1.90 -36.02 2.74
CA ARG A 98 -3.20 -35.33 2.73
C ARG A 98 -3.12 -33.90 3.25
N LEU A 99 -2.42 -33.70 4.38
CA LEU A 99 -2.19 -32.35 4.92
C LEU A 99 -1.40 -31.46 3.96
N ALA A 100 -0.42 -32.03 3.25
CA ALA A 100 0.35 -31.30 2.25
C ALA A 100 -0.50 -30.93 1.03
N GLU A 101 -1.36 -31.83 0.56
CA GLU A 101 -2.32 -31.57 -0.52
C GLU A 101 -3.31 -30.46 -0.12
N GLU A 102 -3.93 -30.56 1.06
CA GLU A 102 -4.83 -29.53 1.60
C GLU A 102 -4.15 -28.16 1.67
N ARG A 103 -2.95 -28.10 2.28
CA ARG A 103 -2.18 -26.85 2.36
C ARG A 103 -1.79 -26.33 0.98
N ALA A 104 -1.40 -27.20 0.04
CA ALA A 104 -1.05 -26.79 -1.31
C ALA A 104 -2.25 -26.15 -2.02
N THR A 105 -3.45 -26.72 -1.87
CA THR A 105 -4.68 -26.14 -2.43
C THR A 105 -5.04 -24.80 -1.78
N GLU A 106 -4.93 -24.68 -0.47
CA GLU A 106 -5.17 -23.41 0.24
C GLU A 106 -4.16 -22.34 -0.16
N HIS A 107 -2.87 -22.70 -0.23
CA HIS A 107 -1.81 -21.80 -0.67
C HIS A 107 -2.00 -21.36 -2.12
N ALA A 108 -2.37 -22.26 -3.02
CA ALA A 108 -2.66 -21.91 -4.42
C ALA A 108 -3.82 -20.90 -4.51
N ALA A 109 -4.92 -21.14 -3.79
CA ALA A 109 -6.06 -20.22 -3.75
C ALA A 109 -5.68 -18.84 -3.17
N ARG A 110 -4.88 -18.82 -2.10
CA ARG A 110 -4.39 -17.57 -1.49
C ARG A 110 -3.47 -16.79 -2.44
N VAL A 111 -2.58 -17.46 -3.15
CA VAL A 111 -1.69 -16.82 -4.13
C VAL A 111 -2.51 -16.19 -5.26
N GLU A 112 -3.57 -16.85 -5.71
CA GLU A 112 -4.43 -16.33 -6.77
C GLU A 112 -5.24 -15.10 -6.34
N ASP A 113 -5.80 -15.11 -5.12
CA ASP A 113 -6.45 -13.92 -4.53
C ASP A 113 -5.46 -12.74 -4.42
N LEU A 114 -4.24 -13.00 -3.94
CA LEU A 114 -3.21 -11.96 -3.84
C LEU A 114 -2.80 -11.41 -5.22
N ARG A 115 -2.65 -12.27 -6.22
CA ARG A 115 -2.36 -11.84 -7.61
C ARG A 115 -3.45 -10.95 -8.16
N THR A 116 -4.71 -11.33 -7.96
CA THR A 116 -5.87 -10.54 -8.39
C THR A 116 -5.84 -9.15 -7.76
N ARG A 117 -5.64 -9.08 -6.44
CA ARG A 117 -5.56 -7.80 -5.72
C ARG A 117 -4.37 -6.95 -6.19
N ILE A 118 -3.22 -7.55 -6.46
CA ILE A 118 -2.06 -6.81 -6.98
C ILE A 118 -2.39 -6.21 -8.34
N ALA A 119 -2.96 -7.00 -9.26
CA ALA A 119 -3.35 -6.52 -10.58
C ALA A 119 -4.38 -5.38 -10.52
N GLU A 120 -5.39 -5.49 -9.66
CA GLU A 120 -6.37 -4.42 -9.41
C GLU A 120 -5.69 -3.13 -8.91
N ARG A 121 -4.70 -3.25 -8.01
CA ARG A 121 -3.98 -2.10 -7.46
C ARG A 121 -3.05 -1.47 -8.49
N GLU A 122 -2.36 -2.27 -9.29
CA GLU A 122 -1.52 -1.78 -10.38
C GLU A 122 -2.34 -1.02 -11.43
N GLN A 123 -3.52 -1.52 -11.77
CA GLN A 123 -4.44 -0.83 -12.66
C GLN A 123 -4.90 0.50 -12.05
N ALA A 124 -5.33 0.50 -10.79
CA ALA A 124 -5.76 1.72 -10.11
C ALA A 124 -4.63 2.76 -10.01
N LEU A 125 -3.37 2.33 -9.79
CA LEU A 125 -2.21 3.21 -9.80
C LEU A 125 -1.94 3.80 -11.19
N THR A 126 -2.11 2.99 -12.24
CA THR A 126 -1.96 3.44 -13.63
C THR A 126 -3.01 4.50 -13.98
N ASP A 127 -4.27 4.24 -13.64
CA ASP A 127 -5.38 5.18 -13.86
C ASP A 127 -5.17 6.48 -13.07
N LEU A 128 -4.76 6.38 -11.80
CA LEU A 128 -4.45 7.54 -10.97
C LEU A 128 -3.28 8.35 -11.54
N GLY A 129 -2.24 7.67 -12.05
CA GLY A 129 -1.12 8.30 -12.73
C GLY A 129 -1.55 9.07 -13.99
N ALA A 130 -2.44 8.48 -14.80
CA ALA A 130 -2.97 9.13 -15.99
C ALA A 130 -3.79 10.37 -15.65
N VAL A 131 -4.68 10.29 -14.65
CA VAL A 131 -5.46 11.44 -14.15
C VAL A 131 -4.54 12.52 -13.63
N LEU A 132 -3.56 12.18 -12.78
CA LEU A 132 -2.61 13.14 -12.22
C LEU A 132 -1.83 13.87 -13.32
N SER A 133 -1.33 13.15 -14.33
CA SER A 133 -0.62 13.75 -15.46
C SER A 133 -1.50 14.72 -16.27
N THR A 134 -2.80 14.44 -16.35
CA THR A 134 -3.76 15.28 -17.06
C THR A 134 -4.07 16.53 -16.24
N THR A 135 -4.33 16.38 -14.95
CA THR A 135 -4.55 17.50 -14.02
C THR A 135 -3.32 18.41 -13.94
N GLN A 136 -2.10 17.86 -13.93
CA GLN A 136 -0.87 18.66 -13.94
C GLN A 136 -0.72 19.45 -15.25
N ARG A 137 -1.04 18.84 -16.40
CA ARG A 137 -1.05 19.56 -17.69
C ARG A 137 -2.08 20.68 -17.70
N GLN A 138 -3.31 20.40 -17.27
CA GLN A 138 -4.36 21.41 -17.15
C GLN A 138 -3.98 22.56 -16.21
N ALA A 139 -3.37 22.25 -15.07
CA ALA A 139 -2.88 23.28 -14.13
C ALA A 139 -1.77 24.14 -14.75
N ALA A 140 -0.85 23.54 -15.50
CA ALA A 140 0.18 24.27 -16.23
C ALA A 140 -0.42 25.17 -17.32
N ASP A 141 -1.37 24.66 -18.10
CA ASP A 141 -2.05 25.42 -19.16
C ASP A 141 -2.87 26.58 -18.58
N ALA A 142 -3.60 26.35 -17.50
CA ALA A 142 -4.33 27.39 -16.78
C ALA A 142 -3.38 28.48 -16.24
N SER A 143 -2.23 28.07 -15.71
CA SER A 143 -1.20 29.00 -15.22
C SER A 143 -0.62 29.86 -16.36
N ARG A 144 -0.38 29.27 -17.54
CA ARG A 144 0.07 30.00 -18.73
C ARG A 144 -1.00 30.97 -19.25
N ALA A 145 -2.26 30.54 -19.33
CA ALA A 145 -3.37 31.39 -19.76
C ALA A 145 -3.54 32.61 -18.83
N LEU A 146 -3.50 32.38 -17.51
CA LEU A 146 -3.55 33.43 -16.51
C LEU A 146 -2.38 34.41 -16.63
N ALA A 147 -1.16 33.92 -16.90
CA ALA A 147 0.00 34.79 -17.12
C ALA A 147 -0.16 35.64 -18.39
N THR A 148 -0.79 35.13 -19.44
CA THR A 148 -1.08 35.89 -20.66
C THR A 148 -2.13 36.96 -20.42
N GLU A 149 -3.22 36.63 -19.71
CA GLU A 149 -4.27 37.60 -19.38
C GLU A 149 -3.74 38.71 -18.47
N ARG A 150 -2.90 38.38 -17.46
CA ARG A 150 -2.25 39.41 -16.63
C ARG A 150 -1.45 40.41 -17.47
N ARG A 151 -0.63 39.93 -18.41
CA ARG A 151 0.11 40.82 -19.32
C ARG A 151 -0.80 41.65 -20.22
N ARG A 152 -1.99 41.14 -20.56
CA ARG A 152 -2.99 41.89 -21.34
C ARG A 152 -3.60 43.00 -20.49
N THR A 153 -3.99 42.71 -19.26
CA THR A 153 -4.48 43.70 -18.30
C THR A 153 -3.42 44.77 -18.04
N ASP A 154 -2.17 44.40 -17.81
CA ASP A 154 -1.08 45.35 -17.57
C ASP A 154 -0.90 46.35 -18.73
N ARG A 155 -1.06 45.88 -19.98
CA ARG A 155 -1.03 46.75 -21.17
C ARG A 155 -2.23 47.68 -21.24
N LEU A 156 -3.44 47.15 -21.01
CA LEU A 156 -4.66 47.95 -21.01
C LEU A 156 -4.65 49.01 -19.91
N ASP A 157 -4.08 48.70 -18.75
CA ASP A 157 -3.91 49.65 -17.65
C ASP A 157 -2.94 50.77 -18.02
N GLU A 158 -1.87 50.47 -18.75
CA GLU A 158 -0.94 51.50 -19.23
C GLU A 158 -1.57 52.36 -20.33
N ASP A 159 -2.28 51.75 -21.28
CA ASP A 159 -3.02 52.47 -22.33
C ASP A 159 -4.07 53.40 -21.71
N LEU A 160 -4.80 52.92 -20.68
CA LEU A 160 -5.74 53.72 -19.92
C LEU A 160 -5.06 54.90 -19.23
N ARG A 161 -3.89 54.70 -18.59
CA ARG A 161 -3.13 55.80 -17.97
C ARG A 161 -2.70 56.84 -19.00
N VAL A 162 -2.26 56.41 -20.18
CA VAL A 162 -1.87 57.32 -21.27
C VAL A 162 -3.09 58.11 -21.77
N ALA A 163 -4.21 57.44 -22.01
CA ALA A 163 -5.44 58.07 -22.46
C ALA A 163 -5.98 59.09 -21.44
N THR A 164 -5.96 58.76 -20.14
CA THR A 164 -6.36 59.69 -19.08
C THR A 164 -5.48 60.93 -19.07
N ARG A 165 -4.14 60.78 -19.14
CA ARG A 165 -3.22 61.94 -19.20
C ARG A 165 -3.47 62.82 -20.44
N ALA A 166 -3.75 62.22 -21.59
CA ALA A 166 -4.06 62.96 -22.81
C ALA A 166 -5.40 63.71 -22.71
N LEU A 167 -6.40 63.09 -22.06
CA LEU A 167 -7.68 63.74 -21.78
C LEU A 167 -7.52 64.92 -20.83
N ASP A 168 -6.74 64.77 -19.75
CA ASP A 168 -6.46 65.84 -18.80
C ASP A 168 -5.78 67.03 -19.50
N ALA A 169 -4.76 66.77 -20.33
CA ALA A 169 -4.07 67.80 -21.10
C ALA A 169 -4.98 68.50 -22.12
N ALA A 170 -5.84 67.76 -22.83
CA ALA A 170 -6.81 68.33 -23.76
C ALA A 170 -7.88 69.16 -23.03
N SER A 171 -8.29 68.73 -21.83
CA SER A 171 -9.22 69.48 -20.98
C SER A 171 -8.59 70.80 -20.50
N GLU A 172 -7.31 70.78 -20.09
CA GLU A 172 -6.56 71.98 -19.71
C GLU A 172 -6.44 72.95 -20.89
N GLN A 173 -6.04 72.46 -22.07
CA GLN A 173 -5.99 73.27 -23.29
C GLN A 173 -7.35 73.88 -23.66
N THR A 174 -8.43 73.12 -23.46
CA THR A 174 -9.79 73.62 -23.71
C THR A 174 -10.17 74.71 -22.71
N ALA A 175 -9.83 74.55 -21.42
CA ALA A 175 -10.05 75.57 -20.40
C ALA A 175 -9.28 76.86 -20.73
N ASP A 176 -8.00 76.75 -21.08
CA ASP A 176 -7.16 77.89 -21.49
C ASP A 176 -7.72 78.60 -22.73
N ALA A 177 -8.19 77.83 -23.74
CA ALA A 177 -8.81 78.39 -24.93
C ALA A 177 -10.11 79.14 -24.61
N ILE A 178 -10.95 78.60 -23.72
CA ILE A 178 -12.17 79.28 -23.25
C ILE A 178 -11.83 80.60 -22.56
N VAL A 179 -10.83 80.61 -21.67
CA VAL A 179 -10.36 81.83 -21.00
C VAL A 179 -9.86 82.85 -22.03
N ARG A 180 -9.04 82.42 -23.00
CA ARG A 180 -8.52 83.34 -24.02
C ARG A 180 -9.61 83.90 -24.94
N VAL A 181 -10.64 83.11 -25.26
CA VAL A 181 -11.81 83.59 -26.00
C VAL A 181 -12.55 84.64 -25.18
N ALA A 182 -12.79 84.42 -23.89
CA ALA A 182 -13.42 85.41 -23.02
C ALA A 182 -12.62 86.71 -22.91
N GLU A 183 -11.28 86.61 -22.79
CA GLU A 183 -10.39 87.78 -22.83
C GLU A 183 -10.49 88.54 -24.16
N LEU A 184 -10.47 87.84 -25.30
CA LEU A 184 -10.59 88.45 -26.63
C LEU A 184 -11.96 89.08 -26.84
N GLU A 185 -13.04 88.46 -26.38
CA GLU A 185 -14.39 89.04 -26.41
C GLU A 185 -14.43 90.34 -25.60
N GLN A 186 -13.82 90.37 -24.41
CA GLN A 186 -13.69 91.57 -23.60
C GLN A 186 -12.85 92.66 -24.30
N GLU A 187 -11.72 92.31 -24.91
CA GLU A 187 -10.91 93.23 -25.72
C GLU A 187 -11.74 93.82 -26.89
N VAL A 188 -12.54 93.00 -27.58
CA VAL A 188 -13.44 93.44 -28.67
C VAL A 188 -14.51 94.40 -28.17
N ASP A 189 -15.12 94.13 -27.02
CA ASP A 189 -16.14 95.00 -26.44
C ASP A 189 -15.56 96.36 -26.02
N VAL A 190 -14.35 96.37 -25.43
CA VAL A 190 -13.61 97.60 -25.11
C VAL A 190 -13.29 98.39 -26.39
N LEU A 191 -12.73 97.74 -27.42
CA LEU A 191 -12.39 98.39 -28.68
C LEU A 191 -13.63 98.95 -29.41
N ARG A 192 -14.77 98.26 -29.34
CA ARG A 192 -16.05 98.77 -29.85
C ARG A 192 -16.49 100.02 -29.10
N ALA A 193 -16.43 100.01 -27.77
CA ALA A 193 -16.79 101.18 -26.97
C ALA A 193 -15.86 102.38 -27.25
N GLU A 194 -14.56 102.15 -27.42
CA GLU A 194 -13.60 103.18 -27.83
C GLU A 194 -13.94 103.72 -29.24
N LEU A 195 -14.22 102.86 -30.22
CA LEU A 195 -14.62 103.27 -31.56
C LEU A 195 -15.91 104.10 -31.55
N ASP A 196 -16.93 103.68 -30.79
CA ASP A 196 -18.18 104.42 -30.63
C ASP A 196 -17.92 105.81 -30.01
N SER A 197 -17.03 105.90 -29.03
CA SER A 197 -16.65 107.17 -28.41
C SER A 197 -15.94 108.12 -29.38
N VAL A 198 -14.99 107.61 -30.18
CA VAL A 198 -14.26 108.39 -31.19
C VAL A 198 -15.20 108.82 -32.31
N THR A 199 -16.10 107.93 -32.74
CA THR A 199 -17.09 108.22 -33.79
C THR A 199 -18.08 109.29 -33.32
N ALA A 200 -18.56 109.20 -32.07
CA ALA A 200 -19.39 110.24 -31.48
C ALA A 200 -18.66 111.59 -31.38
N ALA A 201 -17.39 111.59 -30.97
CA ALA A 201 -16.56 112.80 -30.92
C ALA A 201 -16.33 113.41 -32.32
N TRP A 202 -16.08 112.57 -33.34
CA TRP A 202 -15.96 113.02 -34.73
C TRP A 202 -17.27 113.62 -35.25
N HIS A 203 -18.42 112.97 -35.04
CA HIS A 203 -19.72 113.51 -35.42
C HIS A 203 -20.04 114.84 -34.71
N ALA A 204 -19.67 115.01 -33.45
CA ALA A 204 -19.81 116.28 -32.74
C ALA A 204 -18.93 117.39 -33.38
N ALA A 205 -17.70 117.06 -33.76
CA ALA A 205 -16.80 117.99 -34.45
C ALA A 205 -17.26 118.32 -35.89
N GLU A 206 -17.84 117.35 -36.60
CA GLU A 206 -18.46 117.54 -37.92
C GLU A 206 -19.71 118.44 -37.83
N GLY A 207 -20.53 118.26 -36.79
CA GLY A 207 -21.68 119.12 -36.47
C GLY A 207 -21.26 120.55 -36.14
N GLN A 208 -20.16 120.73 -35.40
CA GLN A 208 -19.56 122.05 -35.15
C GLN A 208 -19.05 122.73 -36.42
N ARG A 209 -18.57 121.99 -37.43
CA ARG A 209 -18.16 122.55 -38.73
C ARG A 209 -19.33 122.95 -39.64
N LYS A 210 -20.54 122.39 -39.46
CA LYS A 210 -21.74 122.77 -40.22
C LYS A 210 -22.50 123.96 -39.63
N HIS A 211 -22.12 124.40 -38.43
CA HIS A 211 -22.69 125.56 -37.73
C HIS A 211 -21.71 126.75 -37.66
N ALA A 212 -20.61 126.69 -38.41
CA ALA A 212 -19.69 127.79 -38.70
C ALA A 212 -19.85 128.21 -40.17
#